data_AF-A0A507CFW1-F1
#
_entry.id   AF-A0A507CFW1-F1
#
_cell.length_a   1.000
_cell.length_b   1.000
_cell.length_c   1.000
_cell.angle_alpha   90.00
_cell.angle_beta   90.00
_cell.angle_gamma   90.00
#
_symmetry.space_group_name_H-M   'P 1'
#
loop_
_entity.id
_entity.type
_entity.pdbx_description
1 polymer ?
#
loop_
_entity_poly.entity_id
_entity_poly.type
_entity_poly.pdbx_seq_one_letter_code
_entity_poly.pdbx_strand_id
1 'polypeptide(L)'
;MICGELAPGGDRSELAAYFQRFIRHLQQQHHQHQNSSDASGPSDIGQHGSITGLLLIQPTSYLHVIESSTKTTVNVMTDLLSPHKSDSEPNLSSLVQGKPKLLLAQEDALARFFPTWSSKILDPPASREKDVDPDSLGSQEILKTISEVCVNLLSLGSSLSSLPKSDVRQAVDEILEKYGEYTPRNTLVTALAASDNVTYLSEWVEAMGPVNLKLEGDLVYPAPKP
;
A
#
# COMPACT_ATOMS: atom_id res chain seq x y z
N MET A 1 0.21 4.69 -2.15
CA MET A 1 -0.59 3.81 -3.02
C MET A 1 0.28 3.37 -4.19
N ILE A 2 0.44 2.06 -4.35
CA ILE A 2 1.24 1.46 -5.43
C ILE A 2 0.37 0.53 -6.26
N CYS A 3 0.76 0.28 -7.51
CA CYS A 3 0.14 -0.73 -8.36
C CYS A 3 1.20 -1.52 -9.14
N GLY A 4 0.77 -2.63 -9.73
CA GLY A 4 1.59 -3.40 -10.65
C GLY A 4 0.78 -4.46 -11.37
N GLU A 5 1.44 -5.12 -12.32
CA GLU A 5 0.89 -6.24 -13.08
C GLU A 5 1.29 -7.57 -12.44
N LEU A 6 0.43 -8.56 -12.58
CA LEU A 6 0.76 -9.93 -12.20
C LEU A 6 1.62 -10.58 -13.28
N ALA A 7 2.54 -11.45 -12.89
CA ALA A 7 3.24 -12.29 -13.85
C ALA A 7 2.24 -13.14 -14.64
N PRO A 8 2.49 -13.45 -15.93
CA PRO A 8 1.64 -14.37 -16.68
C PRO A 8 1.53 -15.72 -15.97
N GLY A 9 0.33 -16.09 -15.53
CA GLY A 9 0.09 -17.30 -14.73
C GLY A 9 0.47 -17.18 -13.25
N GLY A 10 0.76 -15.97 -12.75
CA GLY A 10 1.07 -15.72 -11.34
C GLY A 10 -0.11 -16.05 -10.42
N ASP A 11 0.17 -16.76 -9.33
CA ASP A 11 -0.86 -17.14 -8.36
C ASP A 11 -1.24 -15.95 -7.46
N ARG A 12 -2.47 -15.47 -7.63
CA ARG A 12 -3.05 -14.37 -6.84
C ARG A 12 -3.15 -14.69 -5.35
N SER A 13 -3.39 -15.96 -5.00
CA SER A 13 -3.44 -16.43 -3.61
C SER A 13 -2.06 -16.41 -2.99
N GLU A 14 -1.04 -16.79 -3.76
CA GLU A 14 0.35 -16.72 -3.33
C GLU A 14 0.80 -15.26 -3.14
N LEU A 15 0.39 -14.35 -4.03
CA LEU A 15 0.63 -12.91 -3.87
C LEU A 15 -0.05 -12.34 -2.61
N ALA A 16 -1.31 -12.71 -2.35
CA ALA A 16 -2.00 -12.33 -1.12
C ALA A 16 -1.25 -12.84 0.11
N ALA A 17 -0.82 -14.11 0.10
CA ALA A 17 -0.07 -14.73 1.18
C ALA A 17 1.31 -14.09 1.37
N TYR A 18 1.99 -13.69 0.29
CA TYR A 18 3.25 -12.95 0.32
C TYR A 18 3.07 -11.64 1.08
N PHE A 19 2.15 -10.77 0.64
CA PHE A 19 1.93 -9.48 1.30
C PHE A 19 1.43 -9.62 2.73
N GLN A 20 0.60 -10.63 3.02
CA GLN A 20 0.14 -10.92 4.37
C GLN A 20 1.30 -11.27 5.32
N ARG A 21 2.27 -12.07 4.85
CA ARG A 21 3.50 -12.40 5.60
C ARG A 21 4.40 -11.18 5.75
N PHE A 22 4.62 -10.45 4.65
CA PHE A 22 5.43 -9.25 4.60
C PHE A 22 4.96 -8.19 5.61
N ILE A 23 3.68 -7.82 5.57
CA ILE A 23 3.11 -6.81 6.48
C ILE A 23 3.15 -7.29 7.94
N ARG A 24 2.88 -8.58 8.19
CA ARG A 24 2.97 -9.16 9.53
C ARG A 24 4.40 -9.09 10.07
N HIS A 25 5.39 -9.40 9.25
CA HIS A 25 6.80 -9.33 9.63
C HIS A 25 7.20 -7.91 10.03
N LEU A 26 6.84 -6.91 9.22
CA LEU A 26 7.13 -5.51 9.51
C LEU A 26 6.43 -5.01 10.78
N GLN A 27 5.16 -5.40 10.99
CA GLN A 27 4.44 -5.07 12.22
C GLN A 27 5.11 -5.68 13.46
N GLN A 28 5.66 -6.90 13.38
CA GLN A 28 6.36 -7.55 14.49
C GLN A 28 7.69 -6.85 14.83
N GLN A 29 8.46 -6.46 13.83
CA GLN A 29 9.71 -5.70 14.04
C GLN A 29 9.45 -4.36 14.76
N HIS A 30 8.37 -3.66 14.40
CA HIS A 30 7.99 -2.40 15.06
C HIS A 30 7.63 -2.57 16.54
N HIS A 31 6.92 -3.65 16.92
CA HIS A 31 6.60 -3.91 18.32
C HIS A 31 7.85 -4.21 19.18
N GLN A 32 8.86 -4.87 18.60
CA GLN A 32 10.10 -5.17 19.32
C GLN A 32 10.91 -3.91 19.61
N HIS A 33 10.98 -2.96 18.67
CA HIS A 33 11.72 -1.71 18.87
C HIS A 33 11.06 -0.76 19.88
N GLN A 34 9.72 -0.67 19.93
CA GLN A 34 9.03 0.18 20.91
C GLN A 34 9.20 -0.29 22.35
N ASN A 35 9.31 -1.61 22.58
CA ASN A 35 9.55 -2.16 23.92
C ASN A 35 10.98 -1.93 24.43
N SER A 36 11.90 -1.45 23.58
CA SER A 36 13.29 -1.16 23.94
C SER A 36 13.58 0.31 24.22
N SER A 37 12.63 1.22 23.97
CA SER A 37 12.74 2.66 24.21
C SER A 37 11.83 3.08 25.37
N ASP A 38 12.42 3.69 26.40
CA ASP A 38 11.87 4.02 27.72
C ASP A 38 10.38 4.39 27.80
N ALA A 39 9.71 3.70 28.73
CA ALA A 39 8.33 3.92 29.13
C ALA A 39 8.19 5.17 30.03
N SER A 40 7.88 6.34 29.45
CA SER A 40 7.32 7.47 30.21
C SER A 40 6.59 8.48 29.32
N GLY A 41 5.44 8.11 28.77
CA GLY A 41 4.54 9.03 28.07
C GLY A 41 3.09 8.52 28.06
N PRO A 42 2.07 9.40 28.11
CA PRO A 42 0.68 9.00 28.24
C PRO A 42 0.22 8.21 27.01
N SER A 43 -0.60 7.20 27.29
CA SER A 43 -0.99 6.05 26.48
C SER A 43 -1.96 6.37 25.32
N ASP A 44 -1.67 7.37 24.50
CA ASP A 44 -2.38 7.62 23.23
C ASP A 44 -1.51 7.34 21.98
N ILE A 45 -0.27 6.88 22.17
CA ILE A 45 0.71 6.62 21.08
C ILE A 45 0.53 5.22 20.44
N GLY A 46 -0.51 4.47 20.82
CA GLY A 46 -0.75 3.09 20.37
C GLY A 46 -1.02 2.88 18.87
N GLN A 47 -1.12 3.94 18.06
CA GLN A 47 -1.35 3.85 16.60
C GLN A 47 -0.20 4.37 15.73
N HIS A 48 0.88 4.91 16.31
CA HIS A 48 1.96 5.53 15.53
C HIS A 48 2.86 4.52 14.78
N GLY A 49 2.76 3.22 15.08
CA GLY A 49 3.57 2.17 14.45
C GLY A 49 2.80 1.11 13.65
N SER A 50 1.45 1.18 13.60
CA SER A 50 0.67 0.19 12.88
C SER A 50 0.64 0.48 11.38
N ILE A 51 0.77 -0.57 10.58
CA ILE A 51 0.51 -0.52 9.13
C ILE A 51 -0.96 -0.88 8.92
N THR A 52 -1.72 0.02 8.28
CA THR A 52 -3.09 -0.21 7.83
C THR A 52 -3.18 -0.05 6.31
N GLY A 53 -4.31 -0.42 5.71
CA GLY A 53 -4.54 -0.26 4.28
C GLY A 53 -5.27 -1.42 3.65
N LEU A 54 -5.21 -1.49 2.32
CA LEU A 54 -5.95 -2.48 1.54
C LEU A 54 -5.13 -2.91 0.33
N LEU A 55 -5.02 -4.22 0.13
CA LEU A 55 -4.50 -4.82 -1.09
C LEU A 55 -5.65 -5.41 -1.90
N LEU A 56 -5.85 -4.92 -3.12
CA LEU A 56 -6.77 -5.47 -4.10
C LEU A 56 -5.98 -6.23 -5.16
N ILE A 57 -6.32 -7.50 -5.38
CA ILE A 57 -5.66 -8.35 -6.37
C ILE A 57 -6.70 -8.73 -7.41
N GLN A 58 -6.52 -8.22 -8.62
CA GLN A 58 -7.41 -8.40 -9.76
C GLN A 58 -6.85 -9.49 -10.69
N PRO A 59 -7.55 -9.87 -11.78
CA PRO A 59 -7.10 -10.96 -12.65
C PRO A 59 -5.69 -10.79 -13.23
N THR A 60 -5.25 -9.57 -13.57
CA THR A 60 -3.92 -9.33 -14.18
C THR A 60 -3.13 -8.21 -13.48
N SER A 61 -3.68 -7.61 -12.43
CA SER A 61 -3.07 -6.47 -11.76
C SER A 61 -3.35 -6.47 -10.27
N TYR A 62 -2.63 -5.63 -9.52
CA TYR A 62 -2.90 -5.38 -8.12
C TYR A 62 -2.75 -3.90 -7.79
N LEU A 63 -3.42 -3.49 -6.72
CA LEU A 63 -3.31 -2.15 -6.14
C LEU A 63 -3.20 -2.26 -4.62
N HIS A 64 -2.22 -1.58 -4.05
CA HIS A 64 -1.93 -1.64 -2.62
C HIS A 64 -1.92 -0.22 -2.00
N VAL A 65 -2.88 0.02 -1.12
CA VAL A 65 -2.94 1.18 -0.25
C VAL A 65 -2.21 0.84 1.05
N ILE A 66 -1.27 1.68 1.45
CA ILE A 66 -0.47 1.54 2.66
C ILE A 66 -0.57 2.83 3.44
N GLU A 67 -0.94 2.73 4.70
CA GLU A 67 -1.05 3.84 5.64
C GLU A 67 -0.14 3.54 6.84
N SER A 68 0.88 4.37 7.03
CA SER A 68 1.81 4.27 8.16
C SER A 68 2.57 5.59 8.33
N SER A 69 3.44 5.66 9.33
CA SER A 69 4.39 6.77 9.43
C SER A 69 5.29 6.85 8.19
N THR A 70 5.79 8.03 7.82
CA THR A 70 6.70 8.20 6.67
C THR A 70 7.90 7.26 6.75
N LYS A 71 8.50 7.12 7.94
CA LYS A 71 9.61 6.19 8.19
C LYS A 71 9.21 4.74 7.91
N THR A 72 8.07 4.29 8.42
CA THR A 72 7.56 2.94 8.17
C THR A 72 7.26 2.75 6.68
N THR A 73 6.63 3.72 6.02
CA THR A 73 6.31 3.66 4.59
C THR A 73 7.58 3.50 3.76
N VAL A 74 8.63 4.30 3.99
CA VAL A 74 9.88 4.16 3.24
C VAL A 74 10.57 2.82 3.50
N ASN A 75 10.56 2.31 4.74
CA ASN A 75 11.06 0.97 5.04
C ASN A 75 10.27 -0.11 4.29
N VAL A 76 8.93 -0.04 4.31
CA VAL A 76 8.03 -0.94 3.58
C VAL A 76 8.39 -0.93 2.09
N MET A 77 8.53 0.24 1.46
CA MET A 77 8.85 0.31 0.03
C MET A 77 10.26 -0.18 -0.27
N THR A 78 11.24 0.10 0.60
CA THR A 78 12.63 -0.34 0.43
C THR A 78 12.74 -1.86 0.56
N ASP A 79 12.08 -2.46 1.54
CA ASP A 79 12.06 -3.91 1.74
C ASP A 79 11.32 -4.62 0.60
N LEU A 80 10.25 -4.01 0.06
CA LEU A 80 9.52 -4.55 -1.09
C LEU A 80 10.38 -4.62 -2.36
N LEU A 81 11.31 -3.66 -2.53
CA LEU A 81 12.25 -3.61 -3.65
C LEU A 81 13.50 -4.45 -3.41
N SER A 82 13.73 -4.88 -2.17
CA SER A 82 14.94 -5.62 -1.80
C SER A 82 14.81 -7.07 -2.26
N PRO A 83 15.85 -7.64 -2.90
CA PRO A 83 15.84 -9.06 -3.24
C PRO A 83 15.81 -9.88 -1.94
N HIS A 84 14.72 -10.63 -1.73
CA HIS A 84 14.63 -11.59 -0.63
C HIS A 84 15.73 -12.64 -0.79
N LYS A 85 16.55 -12.82 0.25
CA LYS A 85 17.72 -13.72 0.27
C LYS A 85 17.39 -15.16 0.70
N SER A 86 16.11 -15.49 0.87
CA SER A 86 15.67 -16.77 1.39
C SER A 86 15.14 -17.65 0.26
N ASP A 87 15.79 -18.79 0.01
CA ASP A 87 15.39 -19.78 -1.01
C ASP A 87 14.02 -20.42 -0.76
N SER A 88 13.44 -20.25 0.43
CA SER A 88 12.20 -20.91 0.84
C SER A 88 10.92 -20.08 0.66
N GLU A 89 11.02 -18.81 0.26
CA GLU A 89 9.84 -17.96 0.04
C GLU A 89 9.77 -17.49 -1.43
N PRO A 90 8.57 -17.48 -2.03
CA PRO A 90 8.40 -16.95 -3.37
C PRO A 90 8.85 -15.48 -3.38
N ASN A 91 9.75 -15.16 -4.30
CA ASN A 91 10.18 -13.79 -4.50
C ASN A 91 9.02 -13.03 -5.16
N LEU A 92 8.75 -11.79 -4.74
CA LEU A 92 7.75 -10.95 -5.40
C LEU A 92 7.93 -10.92 -6.93
N SER A 93 9.18 -10.94 -7.40
CA SER A 93 9.53 -10.96 -8.82
C SER A 93 9.03 -12.17 -9.61
N SER A 94 8.68 -13.30 -8.96
CA SER A 94 8.03 -14.43 -9.63
C SER A 94 6.51 -14.29 -9.70
N LEU A 95 5.92 -13.40 -8.90
CA LEU A 95 4.47 -13.20 -8.78
C LEU A 95 3.99 -11.97 -9.56
N VAL A 96 4.84 -10.97 -9.75
CA VAL A 96 4.52 -9.71 -10.43
C VAL A 96 5.35 -9.54 -11.69
N GLN A 97 4.76 -8.90 -12.69
CA GLN A 97 5.44 -8.51 -13.92
C GLN A 97 6.06 -7.13 -13.76
N GLY A 98 7.35 -7.01 -14.07
CA GLY A 98 8.06 -5.73 -14.05
C GLY A 98 8.24 -5.16 -12.63
N LYS A 99 8.36 -3.83 -12.55
CA LYS A 99 8.57 -3.10 -11.30
C LYS A 99 7.27 -2.42 -10.86
N PRO A 100 6.94 -2.41 -9.56
CA PRO A 100 5.78 -1.67 -9.06
C PRO A 100 5.86 -0.17 -9.40
N LYS A 101 4.71 0.43 -9.66
CA LYS A 101 4.53 1.85 -9.93
C LYS A 101 3.92 2.56 -8.72
N LEU A 102 4.28 3.83 -8.53
CA LEU A 102 3.74 4.68 -7.47
C LEU A 102 2.64 5.56 -8.05
N LEU A 103 1.41 5.41 -7.55
CA LEU A 103 0.27 6.25 -7.96
C LEU A 103 0.18 7.52 -7.10
N LEU A 104 0.37 7.37 -5.80
CA LEU A 104 0.28 8.48 -4.85
C LEU A 104 1.14 8.18 -3.63
N ALA A 105 2.02 9.12 -3.27
CA ALA A 105 2.61 9.22 -1.95
C ALA A 105 2.12 10.51 -1.31
N GLN A 106 1.33 10.40 -0.25
CA GLN A 106 0.83 11.54 0.50
C GLN A 106 1.44 11.50 1.90
N GLU A 107 2.10 12.59 2.27
CA GLU A 107 2.55 12.86 3.63
C GLU A 107 1.45 13.62 4.39
N ASP A 108 1.51 13.61 5.73
CA ASP A 108 0.61 14.38 6.59
C ASP A 108 -0.91 14.13 6.39
N ALA A 109 -1.29 12.85 6.25
CA ALA A 109 -2.71 12.47 6.31
C ALA A 109 -3.28 12.73 7.73
N LEU A 110 -4.35 13.52 7.81
CA LEU A 110 -5.01 13.89 9.07
C LEU A 110 -5.68 12.70 9.78
N ALA A 111 -5.99 11.63 9.04
CA ALA A 111 -6.60 10.42 9.55
C ALA A 111 -6.23 9.19 8.70
N ARG A 112 -6.33 8.00 9.30
CA ARG A 112 -6.29 6.72 8.58
C ARG A 112 -7.68 6.43 8.02
N PHE A 113 -7.74 5.97 6.77
CA PHE A 113 -8.99 5.59 6.12
C PHE A 113 -9.28 4.10 6.34
N PHE A 114 -8.26 3.25 6.50
CA PHE A 114 -8.45 1.82 6.70
C PHE A 114 -8.23 1.44 8.16
N PRO A 115 -9.21 0.80 8.84
CA PRO A 115 -9.10 0.48 10.25
C PRO A 115 -8.07 -0.63 10.55
N THR A 116 -7.82 -1.51 9.58
CA THR A 116 -6.81 -2.58 9.64
C THR A 116 -6.18 -2.76 8.27
N TRP A 117 -5.06 -3.47 8.18
CA TRP A 117 -4.57 -3.96 6.89
C TRP A 117 -5.36 -5.19 6.46
N SER A 118 -5.81 -5.25 5.21
CA SER A 118 -6.53 -6.39 4.63
C SER A 118 -6.15 -6.61 3.17
N SER A 119 -6.38 -7.83 2.67
CA SER A 119 -6.21 -8.18 1.27
C SER A 119 -7.47 -8.85 0.71
N LYS A 120 -7.82 -8.54 -0.54
CA LYS A 120 -8.94 -9.17 -1.24
C LYS A 120 -8.58 -9.49 -2.69
N ILE A 121 -8.83 -10.73 -3.08
CA ILE A 121 -8.84 -11.14 -4.49
C ILE A 121 -10.20 -10.80 -5.07
N LEU A 122 -10.19 -10.15 -6.23
CA LEU A 122 -11.37 -9.69 -6.96
C LEU A 122 -11.51 -10.45 -8.27
N ASP A 123 -12.72 -10.96 -8.50
CA ASP A 123 -13.14 -11.57 -9.77
C ASP A 123 -14.36 -10.80 -10.31
N PRO A 124 -14.16 -9.56 -10.82
CA PRO A 124 -15.26 -8.78 -11.36
C PRO A 124 -15.86 -9.46 -12.60
N PRO A 125 -17.17 -9.36 -12.84
CA PRO A 125 -17.78 -9.87 -14.05
C PRO A 125 -17.24 -9.12 -15.27
N ALA A 126 -17.10 -9.80 -16.41
CA ALA A 126 -16.57 -9.23 -17.66
C ALA A 126 -17.32 -7.97 -18.12
N SER A 127 -18.60 -7.82 -17.76
CA SER A 127 -19.40 -6.63 -18.07
C SER A 127 -18.93 -5.33 -17.38
N ARG A 128 -18.14 -5.43 -16.30
CA ARG A 128 -17.51 -4.28 -15.65
C ARG A 128 -16.26 -3.81 -16.37
N GLU A 129 -15.61 -4.69 -17.12
CA GLU A 129 -14.40 -4.36 -17.85
C GLU A 129 -14.75 -3.58 -19.13
N LYS A 130 -13.91 -2.61 -19.44
CA LYS A 130 -13.86 -1.94 -20.74
C LYS A 130 -12.40 -1.83 -21.10
N ASP A 131 -12.06 -2.12 -22.34
CA ASP A 131 -10.69 -1.98 -22.81
C ASP A 131 -10.25 -0.53 -22.61
N VAL A 132 -9.12 -0.37 -21.91
CA VAL A 132 -8.44 0.90 -21.74
C VAL A 132 -7.12 0.73 -22.45
N ASP A 133 -6.94 1.46 -23.55
CA ASP A 133 -5.66 1.49 -24.24
C ASP A 133 -4.66 2.31 -23.41
N PRO A 134 -3.56 1.70 -22.91
CA PRO A 134 -2.55 2.43 -22.14
C PRO A 134 -1.94 3.60 -22.92
N ASP A 135 -1.81 3.47 -24.23
CA ASP A 135 -1.22 4.50 -25.11
C ASP A 135 -2.19 5.67 -25.34
N SER A 136 -3.47 5.47 -25.05
CA SER A 136 -4.49 6.52 -25.14
C SER A 136 -4.54 7.45 -23.93
N LEU A 137 -3.95 7.06 -22.79
CA LEU A 137 -3.88 7.88 -21.58
C LEU A 137 -2.75 8.92 -21.71
N GLY A 138 -3.05 10.05 -22.34
CA GLY A 138 -2.12 11.18 -22.39
C GLY A 138 -1.71 11.65 -20.98
N SER A 139 -0.55 12.31 -20.84
CA SER A 139 0.03 12.68 -19.53
C SER A 139 -0.86 13.59 -18.66
N GLN A 140 -1.82 14.32 -19.23
CA GLN A 140 -2.80 15.09 -18.44
C GLN A 140 -3.98 14.23 -17.99
N GLU A 141 -4.41 13.28 -18.81
CA GLU A 141 -5.50 12.36 -18.49
C GLU A 141 -5.06 11.35 -17.43
N ILE A 142 -3.81 10.91 -17.46
CA ILE A 142 -3.30 9.97 -16.47
C ILE A 142 -3.33 10.52 -15.04
N LEU A 143 -2.98 11.81 -14.84
CA LEU A 143 -3.03 12.43 -13.51
C LEU A 143 -4.46 12.52 -12.99
N LYS A 144 -5.41 12.86 -13.88
CA LYS A 144 -6.84 12.87 -13.55
C LYS A 144 -7.31 11.46 -13.18
N THR A 145 -6.96 10.46 -13.98
CA THR A 145 -7.29 9.06 -13.73
C THR A 145 -6.72 8.56 -12.40
N ILE A 146 -5.45 8.84 -12.12
CA ILE A 146 -4.80 8.50 -10.84
C ILE A 146 -5.56 9.16 -9.68
N SER A 147 -5.92 10.44 -9.82
CA SER A 147 -6.66 11.17 -8.80
C SER A 147 -8.04 10.54 -8.54
N GLU A 148 -8.78 10.18 -9.59
CA GLU A 148 -10.08 9.51 -9.48
C GLU A 148 -9.96 8.14 -8.79
N VAL A 149 -8.95 7.33 -9.17
CA VAL A 149 -8.67 6.04 -8.51
C VAL A 149 -8.37 6.26 -7.03
N CYS A 150 -7.53 7.24 -6.70
CA CYS A 150 -7.18 7.55 -5.31
C CYS A 150 -8.41 7.97 -4.50
N VAL A 151 -9.20 8.93 -5.01
CA VAL A 151 -10.41 9.43 -4.33
C VAL A 151 -11.42 8.30 -4.10
N ASN A 152 -11.63 7.43 -5.08
CA ASN A 152 -12.54 6.29 -4.95
C ASN A 152 -12.08 5.33 -3.86
N LEU A 153 -10.78 4.99 -3.81
CA LEU A 153 -10.25 4.10 -2.79
C LEU A 153 -10.24 4.71 -1.39
N LEU A 154 -10.01 6.02 -1.26
CA LEU A 154 -10.16 6.72 0.01
C LEU A 154 -11.62 6.78 0.46
N SER A 155 -12.57 6.89 -0.48
CA SER A 155 -14.01 6.82 -0.20
C SER A 155 -14.40 5.43 0.29
N LEU A 156 -13.88 4.38 -0.35
CA LEU A 156 -14.01 2.99 0.12
C LEU A 156 -13.45 2.81 1.54
N GLY A 157 -12.24 3.30 1.81
CA GLY A 157 -11.66 3.26 3.16
C GLY A 157 -12.54 4.00 4.17
N SER A 158 -13.03 5.20 3.84
CA SER A 158 -13.96 5.97 4.67
C SER A 158 -15.25 5.20 4.99
N SER A 159 -15.80 4.50 3.99
CA SER A 159 -16.97 3.63 4.20
C SER A 159 -16.63 2.48 5.14
N LEU A 160 -15.50 1.79 4.96
CA LEU A 160 -15.08 0.67 5.81
C LEU A 160 -14.79 1.11 7.25
N SER A 161 -14.15 2.26 7.44
CA SER A 161 -13.84 2.80 8.78
C SER A 161 -15.07 3.26 9.55
N SER A 162 -16.17 3.60 8.87
CA SER A 162 -17.44 3.95 9.51
C SER A 162 -18.19 2.74 10.09
N LEU A 163 -17.80 1.52 9.71
CA LEU A 163 -18.46 0.29 10.17
C LEU A 163 -17.98 -0.14 11.56
N PRO A 164 -18.82 -0.86 12.32
CA PRO A 164 -18.37 -1.59 13.49
C PRO A 164 -17.23 -2.55 13.15
N LYS A 165 -16.24 -2.70 14.05
CA LYS A 165 -15.07 -3.59 13.83
C LYS A 165 -15.45 -5.03 13.48
N SER A 166 -16.58 -5.54 14.00
CA SER A 166 -17.10 -6.87 13.69
C SER A 166 -17.47 -7.05 12.22
N ASP A 167 -17.84 -5.95 11.54
CA ASP A 167 -18.49 -5.98 10.23
C ASP A 167 -17.50 -5.69 9.10
N VAL A 168 -16.36 -5.05 9.43
CA VAL A 168 -15.31 -4.68 8.46
C VAL A 168 -14.85 -5.88 7.64
N ARG A 169 -14.63 -7.04 8.28
CA ARG A 169 -14.16 -8.24 7.57
C ARG A 169 -15.17 -8.69 6.53
N GLN A 170 -16.45 -8.76 6.89
CA GLN A 170 -17.51 -9.11 5.96
C GLN A 170 -17.63 -8.08 4.83
N ALA A 171 -17.51 -6.79 5.14
CA ALA A 171 -17.56 -5.72 4.16
C ALA A 171 -16.39 -5.79 3.15
N VAL A 172 -15.19 -6.17 3.58
CA VAL A 172 -14.05 -6.45 2.69
C VAL A 172 -14.31 -7.71 1.86
N ASP A 173 -15.00 -8.71 2.42
CA ASP A 173 -15.34 -9.92 1.68
C ASP A 173 -16.38 -9.69 0.57
N GLU A 174 -17.26 -8.71 0.77
CA GLU A 174 -18.35 -8.32 -0.14
C GLU A 174 -18.04 -7.01 -0.91
N ILE A 175 -16.74 -6.72 -1.11
CA ILE A 175 -16.31 -5.41 -1.62
C ILE A 175 -16.82 -5.12 -3.03
N LEU A 176 -16.95 -6.14 -3.88
CA LEU A 176 -17.47 -5.97 -5.23
C LEU A 176 -18.97 -5.71 -5.23
N GLU A 177 -19.71 -6.41 -4.37
CA GLU A 177 -21.16 -6.32 -4.27
C GLU A 177 -21.59 -4.98 -3.66
N LYS A 178 -20.92 -4.56 -2.58
CA LYS A 178 -21.32 -3.36 -1.81
C LYS A 178 -20.61 -2.08 -2.25
N TYR A 179 -19.36 -2.19 -2.70
CA TYR A 179 -18.48 -1.04 -2.94
C TYR A 179 -17.83 -1.08 -4.32
N GLY A 180 -18.38 -1.87 -5.25
CA GLY A 180 -17.79 -2.08 -6.57
C GLY A 180 -17.57 -0.78 -7.33
N GLU A 181 -18.40 0.24 -7.16
CA GLU A 181 -18.22 1.57 -7.78
C GLU A 181 -16.92 2.29 -7.37
N TYR A 182 -16.40 2.01 -6.17
CA TYR A 182 -15.15 2.56 -5.68
C TYR A 182 -13.92 1.71 -6.06
N THR A 183 -14.13 0.49 -6.55
CA THR A 183 -13.04 -0.39 -7.00
C THR A 183 -12.67 -0.08 -8.46
N PRO A 184 -11.38 0.17 -8.77
CA PRO A 184 -10.96 0.40 -10.14
C PRO A 184 -11.11 -0.87 -10.98
N ARG A 185 -11.28 -0.71 -12.29
CA ARG A 185 -11.33 -1.83 -13.24
C ARG A 185 -9.94 -2.43 -13.43
N ASN A 186 -9.88 -3.73 -13.71
CA ASN A 186 -8.60 -4.41 -13.91
C ASN A 186 -7.83 -3.84 -15.12
N THR A 187 -8.53 -3.55 -16.22
CA THR A 187 -7.91 -2.93 -17.40
C THR A 187 -7.28 -1.57 -17.09
N LEU A 188 -7.91 -0.77 -16.24
CA LEU A 188 -7.42 0.55 -15.83
C LEU A 188 -6.13 0.44 -15.01
N VAL A 189 -6.10 -0.46 -14.02
CA VAL A 189 -4.91 -0.64 -13.17
C VAL A 189 -3.75 -1.21 -13.98
N THR A 190 -4.04 -2.12 -14.91
CA THR A 190 -3.05 -2.64 -15.87
C THR A 190 -2.48 -1.51 -16.73
N ALA A 191 -3.33 -0.65 -17.30
CA ALA A 191 -2.88 0.50 -18.10
C ALA A 191 -2.02 1.49 -17.30
N LEU A 192 -2.39 1.77 -16.03
CA LEU A 192 -1.58 2.61 -15.15
C LEU A 192 -0.23 1.97 -14.81
N ALA A 193 -0.18 0.65 -14.62
CA ALA A 193 1.05 -0.08 -14.34
C ALA A 193 1.99 -0.12 -15.56
N ALA A 194 1.44 -0.26 -16.76
CA ALA A 194 2.18 -0.27 -18.03
C ALA A 194 2.66 1.12 -18.48
N SER A 195 2.03 2.19 -18.01
CA SER A 195 2.32 3.55 -18.49
C SER A 195 3.70 4.07 -18.04
N ASP A 196 4.45 4.61 -19.00
CA ASP A 196 5.73 5.30 -18.77
C ASP A 196 5.56 6.65 -18.07
N ASN A 197 4.36 7.25 -18.12
CA ASN A 197 4.06 8.50 -17.43
C ASN A 197 3.84 8.33 -15.91
N VAL A 198 3.92 7.10 -15.38
CA VAL A 198 3.81 6.81 -13.95
C VAL A 198 5.19 6.46 -13.38
N THR A 199 5.57 7.13 -12.30
CA THR A 199 6.85 6.93 -11.62
C THR A 199 7.00 5.50 -11.09
N TYR A 200 8.18 4.92 -11.23
CA TYR A 200 8.48 3.63 -10.63
C TYR A 200 8.68 3.78 -9.12
N LEU A 201 8.27 2.77 -8.34
CA LEU A 201 8.45 2.79 -6.89
C LEU A 201 9.93 2.95 -6.50
N SER A 202 10.84 2.36 -7.27
CA SER A 202 12.28 2.47 -7.03
C SER A 202 12.81 3.89 -7.17
N GLU A 203 12.30 4.66 -8.13
CA GLU A 203 12.71 6.06 -8.34
C GLU A 203 12.25 6.93 -7.18
N TRP A 204 11.04 6.69 -6.67
CA TRP A 204 10.56 7.39 -5.49
C TRP A 204 11.35 7.05 -4.22
N VAL A 205 11.68 5.77 -3.99
CA VAL A 205 12.50 5.36 -2.84
C VAL A 205 13.89 5.99 -2.90
N GLU A 206 14.51 6.03 -4.08
CA GLU A 206 15.79 6.70 -4.29
C GLU A 206 15.69 8.20 -3.99
N ALA A 207 14.63 8.87 -4.47
CA ALA A 207 14.40 10.29 -4.24
C ALA A 207 14.15 10.65 -2.76
N MET A 208 13.47 9.78 -2.00
CA MET A 208 13.24 9.98 -0.56
C MET A 208 14.54 9.90 0.25
N GLY A 209 15.52 9.14 -0.23
CA GLY A 209 16.80 8.96 0.45
C GLY A 209 16.66 8.35 1.86
N PRO A 210 17.71 8.41 2.69
CA PRO A 210 17.69 7.86 4.03
C PRO A 210 16.80 8.71 4.97
N VAL A 211 15.64 8.18 5.35
CA VAL A 211 14.69 8.84 6.27
C VAL A 211 15.20 8.92 7.72
N ASN A 212 16.33 8.27 8.04
CA ASN A 212 17.00 8.40 9.34
C ASN A 212 18.04 9.53 9.33
N LEU A 213 17.66 10.74 8.93
CA LEU A 213 18.44 11.93 9.23
C LEU A 213 18.31 12.21 10.73
N LYS A 214 19.33 11.86 11.52
CA LYS A 214 19.46 12.41 12.87
C LYS A 214 19.72 13.90 12.71
N LEU A 215 18.73 14.73 13.02
CA LEU A 215 18.94 16.17 13.05
C LEU A 215 19.88 16.47 14.22
N GLU A 216 20.85 17.36 14.04
CA GLU A 216 21.77 17.72 15.12
C GLU A 216 21.03 18.20 16.38
N GLY A 217 19.85 18.81 16.22
CA GLY A 217 18.97 19.20 17.32
C GLY A 217 18.46 18.03 18.18
N ASP A 218 18.32 16.84 17.62
CA ASP A 218 17.90 15.63 18.36
C ASP A 218 19.03 15.09 19.25
N LEU A 219 20.27 15.52 19.03
CA LEU A 219 21.42 15.20 19.90
C LEU A 219 21.52 16.12 21.12
N VAL A 220 20.89 17.30 21.06
CA VAL A 220 20.96 18.32 22.11
C VAL A 220 19.68 18.35 22.97
N TYR A 221 18.68 17.53 22.62
CA TYR A 221 17.39 17.47 23.32
C TYR A 221 17.09 16.07 23.88
N PRO A 222 16.46 15.96 25.06
CA PRO A 222 16.13 17.03 25.99
C PRO A 222 17.38 17.66 26.60
N ALA A 223 17.28 18.96 26.89
CA ALA A 223 18.37 19.70 27.53
C ALA A 223 18.88 18.93 28.77
N PRO A 224 20.21 18.86 28.98
CA PRO A 224 20.78 18.24 30.17
C PRO A 224 20.11 18.82 31.42
N LYS A 225 19.67 17.95 32.33
CA LYS A 225 19.06 18.41 33.59
C LYS A 225 20.10 19.24 34.37
N PRO A 226 19.68 20.36 34.99
CA PRO A 226 20.57 21.24 35.75
C PRO A 226 21.22 20.53 36.94
#